data_AF-A0A932K976-F1
#
_entry.id   AF-A0A932K976-F1
#
_cell.length_a   1.000
_cell.length_b   1.000
_cell.length_c   1.000
_cell.angle_alpha   90.00
_cell.angle_beta   90.00
_cell.angle_gamma   90.00
#
_symmetry.space_group_name_H-M   'P 1'
#
loop_
_entity.id
_entity.type
_entity.pdbx_description
1 polymer ?
#
loop_
_entity_poly.entity_id
_entity_poly.type
_entity_poly.pdbx_seq_one_letter_code
_entity_poly.pdbx_strand_id
1 'polypeptide(L)' 'MTFEERQQLTPAMLDHADLIIVIAEKESWPGYLKEGGKVVFWDIPDAVGQTDAFAYDVYRQVQRKVE' A
#
# COMPACT_ATOMS: atom_id res chain seq x y z
N MET A 1 -0.02 10.93 18.87
CA MET A 1 -0.81 10.32 17.77
C MET A 1 -0.75 11.30 16.62
N THR A 2 0.13 11.06 15.66
CA THR A 2 0.28 11.91 14.46
C THR A 2 -0.84 11.55 13.50
N PHE A 3 -1.69 12.53 13.17
CA PHE A 3 -2.70 12.37 12.13
C PHE A 3 -2.01 12.69 10.81
N GLU A 4 -1.69 11.66 10.02
CA GLU A 4 -1.20 11.86 8.66
C GLU A 4 -2.39 12.24 7.76
N GLU A 5 -2.25 13.34 7.02
CA GLU A 5 -3.30 13.78 6.09
C GLU A 5 -3.43 12.77 4.95
N ARG A 6 -4.67 12.46 4.55
CA ARG A 6 -4.93 11.59 3.39
C ARG A 6 -4.42 12.28 2.12
N GLN A 7 -3.27 11.85 1.63
CA GLN A 7 -2.75 12.29 0.34
C GLN A 7 -3.23 11.37 -0.77
N GLN A 8 -3.77 11.97 -1.83
CA GLN A 8 -4.13 11.22 -3.03
C GLN A 8 -2.88 10.95 -3.86
N LEU A 9 -2.74 9.71 -4.35
CA LEU A 9 -1.66 9.34 -5.27
C LEU A 9 -1.74 10.20 -6.54
N THR A 10 -0.61 10.76 -6.97
CA THR A 10 -0.50 11.54 -8.21
C THR A 10 0.58 10.97 -9.12
N PRO A 11 0.49 11.16 -10.45
CA PRO A 11 1.53 10.72 -11.39
C PRO A 11 2.93 11.27 -11.07
N ALA A 12 3.04 12.49 -10.53
CA ALA A 12 4.32 13.08 -10.15
C ALA A 12 4.98 12.31 -9.00
N MET A 13 4.20 11.84 -8.02
CA MET A 13 4.71 11.00 -6.94
C MET A 13 5.26 9.66 -7.48
N LEU A 14 4.63 9.11 -8.52
CA LEU A 14 5.16 7.91 -9.17
C LEU A 14 6.52 8.20 -9.80
N ASP A 15 6.69 9.32 -10.50
CA ASP A 15 7.93 9.66 -11.20
C ASP A 15 9.12 9.79 -10.25
N HIS A 16 8.93 10.48 -9.12
CA HIS A 16 9.98 10.75 -8.13
C HIS A 16 10.36 9.56 -7.25
N ALA A 17 9.51 8.52 -7.15
CA ALA A 17 9.78 7.38 -6.30
C ALA A 17 10.77 6.40 -6.96
N ASP A 18 11.69 5.85 -6.16
CA ASP A 18 12.57 4.74 -6.56
C ASP A 18 11.85 3.39 -6.53
N LEU A 19 10.92 3.22 -5.58
CA LEU A 19 10.11 2.02 -5.37
C LEU A 19 8.73 2.43 -4.87
N ILE A 20 7.69 1.77 -5.41
CA ILE A 20 6.29 2.03 -5.08
C ILE A 20 5.67 0.71 -4.67
N ILE A 21 5.27 0.62 -3.41
CA ILE A 21 4.55 -0.53 -2.87
C ILE A 21 3.06 -0.22 -2.84
N VAL A 22 2.26 -1.08 -3.45
CA VAL A 22 0.80 -0.92 -3.50
C VAL A 22 0.14 -2.05 -2.72
N ILE A 23 -0.60 -1.69 -1.68
CA ILE A 23 -1.40 -2.60 -0.84
C ILE A 23 -2.86 -2.18 -1.00
N ALA A 24 -3.43 -2.49 -2.17
CA ALA A 24 -4.82 -2.21 -2.52
C ALA A 24 -5.24 -3.08 -3.69
N GLU A 25 -6.53 -3.43 -3.74
CA GLU A 25 -7.15 -4.16 -4.85
C GLU A 25 -6.81 -3.52 -6.19
N LYS A 26 -6.34 -4.33 -7.15
CA LYS A 26 -5.91 -3.86 -8.48
C LYS A 26 -7.01 -3.12 -9.25
N GLU A 27 -8.27 -3.46 -8.98
CA GLU A 27 -9.45 -2.82 -9.57
C GLU A 27 -9.62 -1.36 -9.12
N SER A 28 -9.08 -1.00 -7.96
CA SER A 28 -9.12 0.36 -7.42
C SER A 28 -7.99 1.24 -7.95
N TRP A 29 -7.05 0.68 -8.71
CA TRP A 29 -5.88 1.42 -9.16
C TRP A 29 -6.25 2.46 -10.21
N PRO A 30 -5.68 3.68 -10.12
CA PRO A 30 -5.83 4.64 -11.19
C PRO A 30 -5.15 4.10 -12.46
N GLY A 31 -5.72 4.36 -13.65
CA GLY A 31 -5.23 3.77 -14.91
C GLY A 31 -3.79 4.11 -15.31
N TYR A 32 -3.17 5.10 -14.65
CA TYR A 32 -1.75 5.44 -14.81
C TYR A 32 -0.82 4.61 -13.91
N LEU A 33 -1.34 3.89 -12.92
CA LEU A 33 -0.58 2.98 -12.05
C LEU A 33 -0.60 1.58 -12.68
N LYS A 34 0.58 1.09 -13.05
CA LYS A 34 0.75 -0.25 -13.65
C LYS A 34 1.84 -0.98 -12.90
N GLU A 35 1.60 -2.25 -12.60
CA GLU A 35 2.60 -3.12 -11.98
C GLU A 35 3.80 -3.32 -12.91
N GLY A 36 5.00 -3.41 -12.32
CA GLY A 36 6.25 -3.60 -13.04
C GLY A 36 7.21 -2.43 -12.92
N GLY A 37 8.48 -2.67 -13.26
CA GLY A 37 9.56 -1.71 -13.06
C GLY A 37 9.75 -1.40 -11.57
N LYS A 38 9.33 -0.21 -11.15
CA LYS A 38 9.40 0.25 -9.75
C LYS A 38 8.10 0.05 -8.95
N VAL A 39 7.03 -0.43 -9.58
CA VAL A 39 5.74 -0.65 -8.92
C VAL A 39 5.60 -2.12 -8.55
N VAL A 40 5.47 -2.40 -7.25
CA VAL A 40 5.33 -3.75 -6.69
C VAL A 40 4.00 -3.85 -5.96
N PHE A 41 3.23 -4.87 -6.32
CA PHE A 41 2.00 -5.21 -5.61
C PHE A 41 2.29 -6.13 -4.42
N TRP A 42 1.76 -5.77 -3.26
CA TRP A 42 1.73 -6.64 -2.09
C TRP A 42 0.30 -7.07 -1.81
N ASP A 43 0.07 -8.36 -1.97
CA ASP A 43 -1.18 -9.02 -1.59
C ASP A 43 -1.25 -9.12 -0.05
N ILE A 44 -1.70 -8.04 0.59
CA ILE A 44 -1.90 -7.94 2.03
C ILE A 44 -3.36 -7.52 2.25
N PRO A 45 -4.12 -8.24 3.09
CA PRO A 45 -5.54 -7.99 3.26
C PRO A 45 -5.81 -6.69 4.02
N ASP A 46 -6.94 -6.06 3.70
CA ASP A 46 -7.41 -4.86 4.38
C ASP A 46 -7.97 -5.19 5.77
N ALA A 47 -7.52 -4.43 6.77
CA ALA A 47 -7.89 -4.65 8.18
C ALA A 47 -9.11 -3.82 8.62
N VAL A 48 -9.72 -3.01 7.75
CA VAL A 48 -10.82 -2.12 8.14
C VAL A 48 -12.04 -2.95 8.57
N GLY A 49 -12.55 -2.65 9.76
CA GLY A 49 -13.70 -3.37 10.34
C GLY A 49 -13.37 -4.76 10.90
N GLN A 50 -12.10 -5.16 10.91
CA GLN A 50 -11.63 -6.43 11.47
C GLN A 50 -11.24 -6.31 12.95
N THR A 51 -10.98 -7.44 13.59
CA THR A 51 -10.53 -7.51 14.99
C THR A 51 -9.10 -6.98 15.17
N ASP A 52 -8.75 -6.55 16.39
CA ASP A 52 -7.38 -6.12 16.72
C ASP A 52 -6.33 -7.20 16.43
N ALA A 53 -6.67 -8.47 16.67
CA ALA A 53 -5.79 -9.60 16.37
C ALA A 53 -5.51 -9.72 14.87
N PHE A 54 -6.51 -9.47 14.04
CA PHE A 54 -6.36 -9.47 12.58
C PHE A 54 -5.53 -8.28 12.11
N ALA A 55 -5.80 -7.08 12.63
CA ALA A 55 -4.99 -5.89 12.34
C ALA A 55 -3.52 -6.08 12.73
N TYR A 56 -3.26 -6.76 13.85
CA TYR A 56 -1.91 -7.12 14.28
C TYR A 56 -1.24 -8.12 13.31
N ASP A 57 -1.97 -9.09 12.78
CA ASP A 57 -1.42 -10.01 11.77
C ASP A 57 -1.07 -9.29 10.47
N VAL A 58 -1.95 -8.39 9.98
CA VAL A 58 -1.68 -7.53 8.83
C VAL A 58 -0.42 -6.69 9.04
N TYR A 59 -0.26 -6.07 10.21
CA TYR A 59 0.96 -5.34 10.56
C TYR A 59 2.21 -6.22 10.48
N ARG A 60 2.14 -7.46 10.98
CA ARG A 60 3.24 -8.42 10.94
C ARG A 60 3.58 -8.85 9.51
N GLN A 61 2.60 -8.95 8.62
CA GLN A 61 2.85 -9.24 7.20
C GLN A 61 3.61 -8.09 6.51
N VAL A 62 3.23 -6.84 6.79
CA VAL A 62 3.97 -5.66 6.30
C VAL A 62 5.40 -5.67 6.85
N GLN A 63 5.58 -5.90 8.15
CA GLN A 63 6.90 -5.90 8.80
C GLN A 63 7.87 -6.91 8.14
N ARG A 64 7.42 -8.14 7.92
CA ARG A 64 8.24 -9.21 7.30
C ARG A 64 8.69 -8.94 5.87
N LYS A 65 8.01 -8.04 5.14
CA LYS A 65 8.38 -7.67 3.77
C LYS A 65 9.35 -6.48 3.71
N VAL A 66 9.48 -5.75 4.81
CA VAL A 66 10.38 -4.60 4.94
C VAL A 66 11.72 -5.02 5.56
N GLU A 67 11.72 -6.03 6.44
CA GLU A 67 12.93 -6.69 6.99
C GLU A 67 13.72 -7.47 5.92
#